data_AF-H0ULU2-F1
#
_entry.id   AF-H0ULU2-F1
#
_cell.length_a   1.000
_cell.length_b   1.000
_cell.length_c   1.000
_cell.angle_alpha   90.00
_cell.angle_beta   90.00
_cell.angle_gamma   90.00
#
_symmetry.space_group_name_H-M   'P 1'
#
loop_
_entity.id
_entity.type
_entity.pdbx_description
1 polymer ?
#
loop_
_entity_poly.entity_id
_entity_poly.type
_entity_poly.pdbx_seq_one_letter_code
_entity_poly.pdbx_strand_id
1 'polypeptide(L)'
;MEKIEHASINGVEVHNLVEQDCEEDILYNGDIYLDGKQIGSFSERLDKPMELDVPATYQSVLRSRQQDYLEAVADEGEKLDGEVFFLDLIELERYLQMFERGKEEGCACLLVNYTADGVDIFNVEKEEDVEEIVKEEGFEEFQVFSEYDHFVINC
;
A
#
# COMPACT_ATOMS: atom_id res chain seq x y z
N MET A 1 15.70 -12.19 -6.55
CA MET A 1 14.35 -12.77 -6.40
C MET A 1 13.50 -12.30 -7.56
N GLU A 2 12.35 -12.93 -7.81
CA GLU A 2 11.52 -12.60 -8.98
C GLU A 2 10.84 -11.25 -8.79
N LYS A 3 10.76 -10.47 -9.87
CA LYS A 3 9.98 -9.24 -9.94
C LYS A 3 8.50 -9.59 -9.71
N ILE A 4 7.79 -8.81 -8.90
CA ILE A 4 6.33 -8.91 -8.76
C ILE A 4 5.66 -7.84 -9.62
N GLU A 5 4.40 -8.05 -10.01
CA GLU A 5 3.65 -7.08 -10.81
C GLU A 5 2.81 -6.13 -9.94
N HIS A 6 2.33 -6.62 -8.78
CA HIS A 6 1.47 -5.88 -7.87
C HIS A 6 1.83 -6.15 -6.41
N ALA A 7 1.62 -5.16 -5.56
CA ALA A 7 1.70 -5.31 -4.12
C ALA A 7 0.54 -6.17 -3.60
N SER A 8 0.77 -6.90 -2.51
CA SER A 8 -0.24 -7.79 -1.94
C SER A 8 -0.27 -7.78 -0.42
N ILE A 9 -1.48 -7.80 0.13
CA ILE A 9 -1.74 -8.08 1.55
C ILE A 9 -2.65 -9.31 1.64
N ASN A 10 -2.14 -10.38 2.25
CA ASN A 10 -2.84 -11.66 2.44
C ASN A 10 -3.46 -12.24 1.15
N GLY A 11 -2.78 -12.05 0.02
CA GLY A 11 -3.23 -12.49 -1.31
C GLY A 11 -4.28 -11.58 -1.96
N VAL A 12 -4.60 -10.42 -1.35
CA VAL A 12 -5.42 -9.38 -1.97
C VAL A 12 -4.49 -8.37 -2.66
N GLU A 13 -4.86 -7.98 -3.87
CA GLU A 13 -4.10 -7.05 -4.71
C GLU A 13 -5.05 -5.99 -5.28
N VAL A 14 -4.52 -4.80 -5.56
CA VAL A 14 -5.22 -3.77 -6.33
C VAL A 14 -4.53 -3.60 -7.68
N HIS A 15 -5.31 -3.73 -8.75
CA HIS A 15 -4.82 -3.60 -10.12
C HIS A 15 -5.44 -2.37 -10.76
N ASN A 16 -4.80 -1.86 -11.81
CA ASN A 16 -5.28 -0.72 -12.60
C ASN A 16 -5.61 0.50 -11.71
N LEU A 17 -4.80 0.76 -10.68
CA LEU A 17 -4.98 1.90 -9.79
C LEU A 17 -4.89 3.21 -10.58
N VAL A 18 -5.96 4.00 -10.58
CA VAL A 18 -6.00 5.34 -11.20
C VAL A 18 -6.25 6.39 -10.14
N GLU A 19 -5.36 7.37 -10.07
CA GLU A 19 -5.53 8.64 -9.35
C GLU A 19 -6.23 9.63 -10.30
N GLN A 20 -7.38 10.20 -9.90
CA GLN A 20 -8.12 11.15 -10.75
C GLN A 20 -7.90 12.60 -10.31
N ASP A 21 -7.55 13.46 -11.28
CA ASP A 21 -7.40 14.89 -11.05
C ASP A 21 -8.77 15.60 -10.95
N CYS A 22 -9.11 16.01 -9.73
CA CYS A 22 -9.74 17.28 -9.33
C CYS A 22 -11.08 17.77 -9.94
N GLU A 23 -11.83 17.00 -10.72
CA GLU A 23 -13.21 17.41 -11.14
C GLU A 23 -14.34 16.54 -10.58
N GLU A 24 -14.05 15.28 -10.24
CA GLU A 24 -14.97 14.38 -9.55
C GLU A 24 -14.40 14.11 -8.16
N ASP A 25 -15.24 13.97 -7.14
CA ASP A 25 -14.83 13.70 -5.76
C ASP A 25 -14.13 12.33 -5.58
N ILE A 26 -13.53 11.74 -6.61
CA ILE A 26 -12.90 10.41 -6.62
C ILE A 26 -11.39 10.57 -6.42
N LEU A 27 -10.85 9.96 -5.37
CA LEU A 27 -9.42 9.96 -5.06
C LEU A 27 -8.72 8.80 -5.79
N TYR A 28 -9.25 7.58 -5.63
CA TYR A 28 -8.69 6.38 -6.24
C TYR A 28 -9.79 5.45 -6.77
N ASN A 29 -9.49 4.73 -7.84
CA ASN A 29 -10.27 3.58 -8.26
C ASN A 29 -9.36 2.46 -8.79
N GLY A 30 -9.88 1.24 -8.80
CA GLY A 30 -9.15 0.10 -9.30
C GLY A 30 -9.93 -1.21 -9.18
N ASP A 31 -9.29 -2.27 -9.65
CA ASP A 31 -9.81 -3.63 -9.60
C ASP A 31 -9.26 -4.38 -8.38
N ILE A 32 -10.10 -5.14 -7.70
CA ILE A 32 -9.71 -5.97 -6.56
C ILE A 32 -9.45 -7.39 -7.06
N TYR A 33 -8.27 -7.91 -6.75
CA TYR A 33 -7.88 -9.28 -7.03
C TYR A 33 -7.69 -10.05 -5.72
N LEU A 34 -8.04 -11.34 -5.75
CA LEU A 34 -7.82 -12.28 -4.65
C LEU A 34 -7.16 -13.54 -5.21
N ASP A 35 -5.96 -13.85 -4.71
CA ASP A 35 -5.13 -14.98 -5.13
C ASP A 35 -4.97 -15.02 -6.67
N GLY A 36 -4.68 -13.85 -7.27
CA GLY A 36 -4.50 -13.68 -8.72
C GLY A 36 -5.78 -13.68 -9.57
N LYS A 37 -6.97 -13.61 -8.95
CA LYS A 37 -8.26 -13.57 -9.65
C LYS A 37 -9.01 -12.28 -9.36
N GLN A 38 -9.45 -11.56 -10.39
CA GLN A 38 -10.34 -10.41 -10.23
C GLN A 38 -11.64 -10.83 -9.55
N ILE A 39 -11.97 -10.18 -8.43
CA ILE A 39 -13.19 -10.42 -7.66
C ILE A 39 -14.10 -9.20 -7.58
N GLY A 40 -13.66 -8.01 -7.97
CA GLY A 40 -14.48 -6.81 -7.91
C GLY A 40 -13.71 -5.55 -8.23
N SER A 41 -14.22 -4.42 -7.77
CA SER A 41 -13.59 -3.09 -7.90
C SER A 41 -13.83 -2.26 -6.66
N PHE A 42 -13.01 -1.23 -6.47
CA PHE A 42 -13.20 -0.21 -5.43
C PHE A 42 -13.25 1.20 -6.02
N SER A 43 -13.87 2.12 -5.28
CA SER A 43 -13.79 3.54 -5.51
C SER A 43 -13.68 4.27 -4.16
N GLU A 44 -12.62 5.05 -4.02
CA GLU A 44 -12.43 5.97 -2.90
C GLU A 44 -12.82 7.37 -3.32
N ARG A 45 -13.57 8.05 -2.46
CA ARG A 45 -14.05 9.40 -2.72
C ARG A 45 -13.78 10.32 -1.54
N LEU A 46 -13.51 11.58 -1.83
CA LEU A 46 -13.31 12.61 -0.81
C LEU A 46 -14.54 12.70 0.09
N ASP A 47 -14.31 12.69 1.40
CA ASP A 47 -15.35 12.77 2.44
C ASP A 47 -16.43 11.66 2.35
N LYS A 48 -16.11 10.51 1.76
CA LYS A 48 -16.99 9.34 1.69
C LYS A 48 -16.26 8.05 2.09
N PRO A 49 -16.97 7.10 2.69
CA PRO A 49 -16.47 5.74 2.86
C PRO A 49 -16.07 5.13 1.50
N MET A 50 -15.08 4.26 1.52
CA MET A 50 -14.66 3.52 0.34
C MET A 50 -15.78 2.58 -0.13
N GLU A 51 -16.12 2.65 -1.42
CA GLU A 51 -17.14 1.80 -2.02
C GLU A 51 -16.49 0.56 -2.62
N LEU A 52 -16.98 -0.62 -2.23
CA LEU A 52 -16.52 -1.92 -2.73
C LEU A 52 -17.65 -2.62 -3.49
N ASP A 53 -17.42 -2.92 -4.77
CA ASP A 53 -18.31 -3.77 -5.57
C ASP A 53 -17.72 -5.17 -5.69
N VAL A 54 -18.01 -6.01 -4.69
CA VAL A 54 -17.53 -7.39 -4.59
C VAL A 54 -18.72 -8.36 -4.45
N PRO A 55 -18.85 -9.39 -5.30
CA PRO A 55 -19.90 -10.39 -5.19
C PRO A 55 -19.91 -11.10 -3.84
N ALA A 56 -21.11 -11.40 -3.33
CA ALA A 56 -21.31 -12.03 -2.02
C ALA A 56 -20.52 -13.33 -1.81
N THR A 57 -20.19 -14.05 -2.89
CA THR A 57 -19.37 -15.27 -2.84
C THR A 57 -17.94 -15.04 -2.35
N TYR A 58 -17.39 -13.83 -2.53
CA TYR A 58 -16.02 -13.48 -2.12
C TYR A 58 -15.97 -12.64 -0.85
N GLN A 59 -17.07 -11.97 -0.48
CA GLN A 59 -17.12 -11.05 0.68
C GLN A 59 -16.65 -11.71 1.99
N SER A 60 -17.02 -12.97 2.23
CA SER A 60 -16.61 -13.67 3.46
C SER A 60 -15.10 -13.92 3.53
N VAL A 61 -14.49 -14.29 2.39
CA VAL A 61 -13.05 -14.55 2.31
C VAL A 61 -12.28 -13.24 2.39
N LEU A 62 -12.68 -12.23 1.62
CA LEU A 62 -12.08 -10.89 1.65
C LEU A 62 -12.09 -10.30 3.06
N ARG A 63 -13.23 -10.41 3.77
CA ARG A 63 -13.34 -9.96 5.16
C ARG A 63 -12.40 -10.71 6.10
N SER A 64 -12.20 -12.01 5.89
CA SER A 64 -11.24 -12.78 6.68
C SER A 64 -9.82 -12.25 6.46
N ARG A 65 -9.40 -12.07 5.20
CA ARG A 65 -8.06 -11.54 4.87
C ARG A 65 -7.81 -10.16 5.47
N GLN A 66 -8.83 -9.29 5.42
CA GLN A 66 -8.81 -7.97 6.06
C GLN A 66 -8.65 -8.10 7.57
N GLN A 67 -9.46 -8.94 8.21
CA GLN A 67 -9.44 -9.09 9.66
C GLN A 67 -8.10 -9.66 10.14
N ASP A 68 -7.54 -10.65 9.45
CA ASP A 68 -6.23 -11.23 9.77
C ASP A 68 -5.12 -10.16 9.74
N TYR A 69 -5.16 -9.26 8.74
CA TYR A 69 -4.24 -8.13 8.65
C TYR A 69 -4.45 -7.10 9.76
N LEU A 70 -5.69 -6.63 9.94
CA LEU A 70 -6.02 -5.59 10.91
C LEU A 70 -5.72 -6.04 12.35
N GLU A 71 -5.92 -7.32 12.66
CA GLU A 71 -5.53 -7.88 13.96
C GLU A 71 -4.00 -7.95 14.14
N ALA A 72 -3.24 -8.08 13.06
CA ALA A 72 -1.78 -8.12 13.09
C ALA A 72 -1.15 -6.72 13.22
N VAL A 73 -1.79 -5.68 12.66
CA VAL A 73 -1.26 -4.30 12.68
C VAL A 73 -1.88 -3.40 13.75
N ALA A 74 -3.00 -3.81 14.38
CA ALA A 74 -3.60 -3.05 15.45
C ALA A 74 -2.74 -3.07 16.73
N ASP A 75 -2.57 -1.90 17.34
CA ASP A 75 -2.06 -1.80 18.70
C ASP A 75 -3.01 -2.48 19.71
N GLU A 76 -2.47 -2.93 20.84
CA GLU A 76 -3.23 -3.66 21.85
C GLU A 76 -4.49 -2.90 22.31
N GLY A 77 -5.65 -3.40 21.89
CA GLY A 77 -6.97 -2.86 22.29
C GLY A 77 -7.56 -1.84 21.32
N GLU A 78 -6.88 -1.52 20.22
CA GLU A 78 -7.43 -0.74 19.12
C GLU A 78 -8.19 -1.64 18.14
N LYS A 79 -9.28 -1.10 17.58
CA LYS A 79 -10.03 -1.77 16.50
C LYS A 79 -10.01 -0.87 15.29
N LEU A 80 -9.20 -1.27 14.31
CA LEU A 80 -9.08 -0.58 13.04
C LEU A 80 -10.31 -0.80 12.15
N ASP A 81 -10.59 0.17 11.29
CA ASP A 81 -11.63 0.07 10.26
C ASP A 81 -11.15 -0.84 9.11
N GLY A 82 -12.08 -1.53 8.46
CA GLY A 82 -11.83 -2.28 7.23
C GLY A 82 -11.27 -1.41 6.10
N GLU A 83 -11.52 -0.10 6.12
CA GLU A 83 -10.96 0.84 5.14
C GLU A 83 -9.44 0.94 5.24
N VAL A 84 -8.87 0.83 6.45
CA VAL A 84 -7.40 0.88 6.67
C VAL A 84 -6.70 -0.17 5.81
N PHE A 85 -7.26 -1.38 5.71
CA PHE A 85 -6.70 -2.43 4.86
C PHE A 85 -6.52 -2.01 3.40
N PHE A 86 -7.53 -1.34 2.82
CA PHE A 86 -7.46 -0.93 1.42
C PHE A 86 -6.61 0.30 1.22
N LEU A 87 -6.62 1.25 2.16
CA LEU A 87 -5.73 2.39 2.14
C LEU A 87 -4.26 1.94 2.15
N ASP A 88 -3.90 1.04 3.07
CA ASP A 88 -2.55 0.47 3.15
C ASP A 88 -2.19 -0.29 1.87
N LEU A 89 -3.12 -1.05 1.30
CA LEU A 89 -2.89 -1.78 0.04
C LEU A 89 -2.70 -0.82 -1.15
N ILE A 90 -3.45 0.27 -1.22
CA ILE A 90 -3.28 1.33 -2.24
C ILE A 90 -1.92 2.00 -2.08
N GLU A 91 -1.53 2.35 -0.86
CA GLU A 91 -0.22 2.95 -0.58
C GLU A 91 0.93 2.00 -0.96
N LEU A 92 0.83 0.72 -0.59
CA LEU A 92 1.83 -0.29 -0.90
C LEU A 92 2.00 -0.48 -2.42
N GLU A 93 0.90 -0.45 -3.18
CA GLU A 93 0.93 -0.49 -4.64
C GLU A 93 1.62 0.76 -5.22
N ARG A 94 1.33 1.95 -4.69
CA ARG A 94 2.00 3.19 -5.12
C ARG A 94 3.50 3.14 -4.81
N TYR A 95 3.87 2.65 -3.63
CA TYR A 95 5.28 2.51 -3.24
C TYR A 95 6.00 1.50 -4.13
N LEU A 96 5.36 0.39 -4.50
CA LEU A 96 5.92 -0.55 -5.47
C LEU A 96 6.22 0.15 -6.79
N GLN A 97 5.26 0.89 -7.35
CA GLN A 97 5.47 1.63 -8.60
C GLN A 97 6.61 2.65 -8.51
N MET A 98 6.72 3.38 -7.39
CA MET A 98 7.82 4.32 -7.15
C MET A 98 9.16 3.61 -6.99
N PHE A 99 9.20 2.48 -6.28
CA PHE A 99 10.38 1.64 -6.10
C PHE A 99 10.86 1.06 -7.43
N GLU A 100 9.97 0.56 -8.28
CA GLU A 100 10.33 0.03 -9.60
C GLU A 100 10.96 1.12 -10.46
N ARG A 101 10.35 2.29 -10.49
CA ARG A 101 10.90 3.45 -11.19
C ARG A 101 12.27 3.86 -10.62
N GLY A 102 12.41 3.89 -9.30
CA GLY A 102 13.69 4.16 -8.64
C GLY A 102 14.76 3.14 -9.04
N LYS A 103 14.44 1.85 -9.08
CA LYS A 103 15.37 0.80 -9.54
C LYS A 103 15.78 0.98 -10.99
N GLU A 104 14.87 1.41 -11.87
CA GLU A 104 15.19 1.75 -13.27
C GLU A 104 16.12 2.97 -13.38
N GLU A 105 15.97 3.93 -12.47
CA GLU A 105 16.80 5.13 -12.36
C GLU A 105 18.14 4.88 -11.64
N GLY A 106 18.35 3.67 -11.08
CA GLY A 106 19.60 3.24 -10.45
C GLY A 106 19.63 3.38 -8.93
N CYS A 107 18.50 3.66 -8.29
CA CYS A 107 18.38 3.75 -6.84
C CYS A 107 18.46 2.38 -6.17
N ALA A 108 19.02 2.35 -4.95
CA ALA A 108 19.14 1.15 -4.15
C ALA A 108 17.84 0.78 -3.42
N CYS A 109 17.11 1.77 -2.89
CA CYS A 109 15.88 1.54 -2.13
C CYS A 109 14.93 2.75 -2.17
N LEU A 110 13.70 2.52 -1.76
CA LEU A 110 12.72 3.55 -1.44
C LEU A 110 12.68 3.70 0.09
N LEU A 111 12.79 4.92 0.58
CA LEU A 111 12.65 5.28 1.99
C LEU A 111 11.37 6.09 2.15
N VAL A 112 10.50 5.63 3.04
CA VAL A 112 9.19 6.24 3.30
C VAL A 112 9.16 6.71 4.76
N ASN A 113 8.92 7.99 4.98
CA ASN A 113 8.83 8.60 6.32
C ASN A 113 7.38 8.99 6.61
N TYR A 114 6.87 8.54 7.75
CA TYR A 114 5.51 8.80 8.20
C TYR A 114 5.53 9.98 9.18
N THR A 115 4.79 11.03 8.86
CA THR A 115 4.71 12.26 9.66
C THR A 115 3.26 12.56 10.03
N ALA A 116 3.07 13.48 10.97
CA ALA A 116 1.74 13.98 11.32
C ALA A 116 1.02 14.69 10.16
N ASP A 117 1.77 15.21 9.17
CA ASP A 117 1.24 15.97 8.04
C ASP A 117 1.09 15.11 6.76
N GLY A 118 1.51 13.84 6.79
CA GLY A 118 1.45 12.92 5.65
C GLY A 118 2.72 12.08 5.50
N VAL A 119 2.98 11.65 4.28
CA VAL A 119 4.10 10.75 3.94
C VAL A 119 5.12 11.45 3.05
N ASP A 120 6.39 11.41 3.45
CA ASP A 120 7.52 11.84 2.62
C ASP A 120 8.21 10.62 2.01
N ILE A 121 8.49 10.66 0.70
CA ILE A 121 9.02 9.52 -0.05
C ILE A 121 10.34 9.90 -0.72
N PHE A 122 11.37 9.09 -0.51
CA PHE A 122 12.73 9.32 -0.99
C PHE A 122 13.22 8.10 -1.79
N ASN A 123 13.67 8.34 -3.02
CA ASN A 123 14.45 7.35 -3.77
C ASN A 123 15.93 7.52 -3.40
N VAL A 124 16.51 6.50 -2.77
CA VAL A 124 17.87 6.58 -2.23
C VAL A 124 18.83 5.86 -3.17
N GLU A 125 19.86 6.56 -3.65
CA GLU A 125 20.83 6.01 -4.61
C GLU A 125 21.62 4.83 -4.03
N LYS A 126 21.96 4.88 -2.73
CA LYS A 126 22.70 3.83 -2.05
C LYS A 126 22.14 3.54 -0.67
N GLU A 127 22.18 2.27 -0.29
CA GLU A 127 21.72 1.82 1.03
C GLU A 127 22.51 2.46 2.19
N GLU A 128 23.80 2.79 1.98
CA GLU A 128 24.64 3.46 2.97
C GLU A 128 24.18 4.89 3.32
N ASP A 129 23.43 5.54 2.43
CA ASP A 129 22.98 6.93 2.62
C ASP A 129 21.70 7.01 3.49
N VAL A 130 21.00 5.88 3.70
CA VAL A 130 19.73 5.84 4.46
C VAL A 130 19.91 6.34 5.90
N GLU A 131 20.95 5.88 6.60
CA GLU A 131 21.21 6.28 7.99
C GLU A 131 21.51 7.78 8.12
N GLU A 132 22.17 8.36 7.12
CA GLU A 132 22.47 9.79 7.08
C GLU A 132 21.19 10.59 6.87
N ILE A 133 20.37 10.23 5.88
CA ILE A 133 19.09 10.88 5.60
C ILE A 133 18.15 10.84 6.81
N VAL A 134 17.94 9.66 7.40
CA VAL A 134 17.08 9.48 8.59
C VAL A 134 17.51 10.41 9.73
N LYS A 135 18.82 10.56 9.93
CA LYS A 135 19.36 11.36 11.02
C LYS A 135 19.32 12.86 10.73
N GLU A 136 19.61 13.27 9.50
CA GLU A 136 19.62 14.69 9.09
C GLU A 136 18.21 15.27 9.08
N GLU A 137 17.25 14.52 8.54
CA GLU A 137 15.85 14.93 8.45
C GLU A 137 15.07 14.63 9.74
N GLY A 138 15.61 13.79 10.62
CA GLY A 138 15.05 13.52 11.94
C GLY A 138 13.80 12.64 11.89
N PHE A 139 13.82 11.57 11.10
CA PHE A 139 12.70 10.64 10.96
C PHE A 139 12.46 9.87 12.27
N GLU A 140 11.23 9.89 12.76
CA GLU A 140 10.81 9.15 13.96
C GLU A 140 10.17 7.80 13.60
N GLU A 141 9.45 7.74 12.49
CA GLU A 141 8.77 6.55 11.98
C GLU A 141 8.99 6.43 10.47
N PHE A 142 9.73 5.40 10.05
CA PHE A 142 10.08 5.22 8.65
C PHE A 142 10.16 3.74 8.27
N GLN A 143 10.02 3.47 6.97
CA GLN A 143 10.17 2.15 6.37
C GLN A 143 11.11 2.20 5.17
N VAL A 144 11.86 1.12 4.96
CA VAL A 144 12.80 0.97 3.85
C VAL A 144 12.38 -0.20 2.96
N PHE A 145 12.13 0.09 1.70
CA PHE A 145 11.81 -0.90 0.67
C PHE A 145 13.04 -1.10 -0.23
N SER A 146 13.79 -2.18 -0.02
CA SER A 146 15.00 -2.52 -0.79
C SER A 146 14.78 -3.72 -1.72
N GLU A 147 13.77 -4.54 -1.43
CA GLU A 147 13.45 -5.80 -2.12
C GLU A 147 11.95 -5.91 -2.43
N TYR A 148 11.60 -6.71 -3.47
CA TYR A 148 10.21 -6.92 -3.88
C TYR A 148 9.34 -7.57 -2.80
N ASP A 149 9.92 -8.42 -1.94
CA ASP A 149 9.18 -9.08 -0.86
C ASP A 149 8.67 -8.09 0.21
N HIS A 150 9.23 -6.87 0.29
CA HIS A 150 8.72 -5.84 1.19
C HIS A 150 7.32 -5.34 0.78
N PHE A 151 6.88 -5.64 -0.45
CA PHE A 151 5.55 -5.27 -0.97
C PHE A 151 4.55 -6.43 -0.91
N VAL A 152 4.91 -7.53 -0.23
CA VAL A 152 4.06 -8.71 -0.06
C VAL A 152 3.92 -9.02 1.43
N ILE A 153 2.79 -8.63 2.01
CA ILE A 153 2.46 -8.84 3.42
C ILE A 153 1.62 -10.10 3.55
N ASN A 154 2.08 -11.06 4.35
CA ASN A 154 1.31 -12.25 4.72
C ASN A 154 1.35 -12.43 6.24
N CYS A 155 0.19 -12.38 6.88
CA CYS A 155 0.01 -12.46 8.33
C CYS A 155 -0.97 -13.58 8.71
#